data_AF-A0A519VEA1-F1
#
_entry.id   AF-A0A519VEA1-F1
#
_cell.length_a   1.000
_cell.length_b   1.000
_cell.length_c   1.000
_cell.angle_alpha   90.00
_cell.angle_beta   90.00
_cell.angle_gamma   90.00
#
_symmetry.space_group_name_H-M   'P 1'
#
loop_
_entity.id
_entity.type
_entity.pdbx_description
1 polymer ?
#
loop_
_entity_poly.entity_id
_entity_poly.type
_entity_poly.pdbx_seq_one_letter_code
_entity_poly.pdbx_strand_id
1 'polypeptide(L)'
;MELEVAPVENTVVNKVEPVEDPAYKPTLNDLLAKSRGENINATTNVVIKDLKQAISLNDKLLYIKDLFNGYNLAYAEAIDLANKLPNFEAADNFFQKNYAAKNNWAEKQATVDKFYGLLKNRG
;
A
#
# COMPACT_ATOMS: atom_id res chain seq x y z
N MET A 1 70.38 22.82 -1.79
CA MET A 1 70.29 21.92 -0.62
C MET A 1 68.93 21.29 -0.70
N GLU A 2 68.87 20.08 -1.26
CA GLU A 2 67.64 19.32 -1.47
C GLU A 2 67.03 18.97 -0.12
N LEU A 3 65.73 19.24 0.04
CA LEU A 3 64.96 18.86 1.22
C LEU A 3 64.49 17.42 1.00
N GLU A 4 65.06 16.49 1.76
CA GLU A 4 64.63 15.09 1.80
C GLU A 4 63.17 15.00 2.26
N VAL A 5 62.31 14.53 1.36
CA VAL A 5 60.93 14.17 1.67
C VAL A 5 60.90 12.76 2.27
N ALA A 6 60.64 12.67 3.58
CA ALA A 6 60.40 11.40 4.25
C ALA A 6 59.09 10.76 3.72
N PRO A 7 59.05 9.42 3.56
CA PRO A 7 57.92 8.73 2.97
C PRO A 7 56.71 8.71 3.93
N VAL A 8 55.52 9.02 3.40
CA VAL A 8 54.25 8.88 4.10
C VAL A 8 53.95 7.40 4.35
N GLU A 9 53.89 7.02 5.62
CA GLU A 9 53.57 5.69 6.07
C GLU A 9 52.06 5.42 5.84
N ASN A 10 51.75 4.47 4.96
CA ASN A 10 50.38 4.06 4.67
C ASN A 10 49.75 3.43 5.92
N THR A 11 48.83 4.16 6.57
CA THR A 11 48.01 3.61 7.65
C THR A 11 47.10 2.52 7.10
N VAL A 12 47.43 1.26 7.40
CA VAL A 12 46.61 0.10 7.12
C VAL A 12 45.33 0.20 7.95
N VAL A 13 44.19 0.36 7.27
CA VAL A 13 42.87 0.32 7.89
C VAL A 13 42.66 -1.09 8.46
N ASN A 14 42.69 -1.21 9.79
CA ASN A 14 42.41 -2.45 10.50
C ASN A 14 41.00 -2.93 10.13
N LYS A 15 40.96 -4.10 9.49
CA LYS A 15 39.77 -4.89 9.22
C LYS A 15 39.11 -5.23 10.56
N VAL A 16 37.93 -4.69 10.81
CA VAL A 16 37.13 -5.01 11.99
C VAL A 16 36.69 -6.47 11.92
N GLU A 17 37.24 -7.29 12.80
CA GLU A 17 36.76 -8.66 13.04
C GLU A 17 35.47 -8.60 13.87
N PRO A 18 34.44 -9.41 13.56
CA PRO A 18 33.20 -9.42 14.33
C PRO A 18 33.44 -10.06 15.70
N VAL A 19 33.23 -9.28 16.77
CA VAL A 19 33.10 -9.81 18.14
C VAL A 19 31.74 -10.49 18.24
N GLU A 20 31.72 -11.82 18.19
CA GLU A 20 30.53 -12.63 18.44
C GLU A 20 30.26 -12.72 19.94
N ASP A 21 29.44 -11.79 20.44
CA ASP A 21 28.93 -11.83 21.81
C ASP A 21 27.68 -12.75 21.85
N PRO A 22 27.71 -13.92 22.53
CA PRO A 22 26.62 -14.89 22.50
C PRO A 22 25.33 -14.42 23.20
N ALA A 23 25.32 -13.21 23.77
CA ALA A 23 24.19 -12.58 24.42
C ALA A 23 23.49 -11.50 23.57
N TYR A 24 23.78 -11.41 22.26
CA TYR A 24 23.10 -10.45 21.38
C TYR A 24 21.60 -10.75 21.29
N LYS A 25 20.80 -10.01 22.08
CA LYS A 25 19.35 -9.97 21.92
C LYS A 25 19.07 -9.11 20.70
N PRO A 26 18.41 -9.65 19.66
CA PRO A 26 18.09 -8.87 18.48
C PRO A 26 17.27 -7.66 18.90
N THR A 27 17.67 -6.49 18.42
CA THR A 27 16.91 -5.27 18.65
C THR A 27 15.60 -5.35 17.85
N LEU A 28 14.61 -4.54 18.23
CA LEU A 28 13.37 -4.40 17.45
C LEU A 28 13.65 -4.09 15.98
N ASN A 29 14.72 -3.33 15.69
CA ASN A 29 15.14 -3.02 14.34
C ASN A 29 15.68 -4.24 13.60
N ASP A 30 16.42 -5.14 14.28
CA ASP A 30 16.94 -6.38 13.68
C ASP A 30 15.82 -7.37 13.34
N LEU A 31 14.80 -7.47 14.21
CA LEU A 31 13.63 -8.32 13.98
C LEU A 31 12.79 -7.81 12.81
N LEU A 32 12.59 -6.49 12.72
CA LEU A 32 11.86 -5.84 11.62
C LEU A 32 12.62 -5.91 10.29
N ALA A 33 13.95 -5.88 10.32
CA ALA A 33 14.77 -6.06 9.12
C ALA A 33 14.71 -7.51 8.62
N LYS A 34 14.76 -8.50 9.53
CA LYS A 34 14.64 -9.92 9.19
C LYS A 34 13.27 -10.27 8.59
N SER A 35 12.17 -9.68 9.09
CA SER A 35 10.84 -9.92 8.52
C SER A 35 10.60 -9.22 7.18
N ARG A 36 11.47 -8.29 6.77
CA ARG A 36 11.34 -7.51 5.53
C ARG A 36 11.94 -8.23 4.32
N GLY A 37 12.74 -9.28 4.53
CA GLY A 37 13.45 -9.99 3.46
C GLY A 37 12.62 -10.99 2.66
N GLU A 38 11.50 -11.49 3.20
CA GLU A 38 10.76 -12.60 2.55
C GLU A 38 9.58 -12.17 1.66
N ASN A 39 9.18 -10.90 1.61
CA ASN A 39 7.96 -10.51 0.88
C ASN A 39 8.02 -9.15 0.17
N ILE A 40 9.16 -8.73 -0.38
CA ILE A 40 9.26 -7.45 -1.13
C ILE A 40 9.35 -7.61 -2.66
N ASN A 41 9.36 -8.83 -3.19
CA ASN A 41 9.48 -9.09 -4.64
C ASN A 41 8.38 -9.98 -5.21
N ALA A 42 7.18 -9.90 -4.66
CA ALA A 42 6.00 -10.40 -5.36
C ALA A 42 5.10 -9.19 -5.64
N THR A 43 4.99 -8.81 -6.91
CA THR A 43 3.76 -8.22 -7.43
C THR A 43 2.66 -9.27 -7.31
N THR A 44 2.32 -9.67 -6.08
CA THR A 44 1.09 -10.39 -5.82
C THR A 44 0.00 -9.41 -6.19
N ASN A 45 -0.75 -9.72 -7.24
CA ASN A 45 -2.15 -9.32 -7.31
C ASN A 45 -2.79 -9.82 -6.00
N VAL A 46 -2.72 -9.01 -4.95
CA VAL A 46 -3.36 -9.32 -3.67
C VAL A 46 -4.84 -9.21 -3.98
N VAL A 47 -5.46 -10.35 -4.25
CA VAL A 47 -6.91 -10.45 -4.41
C VAL A 47 -7.53 -9.82 -3.17
N ILE A 48 -8.18 -8.67 -3.35
CA ILE A 48 -8.79 -7.94 -2.25
C ILE A 48 -10.00 -8.77 -1.79
N LYS A 49 -9.83 -9.54 -0.71
CA LYS A 49 -10.92 -10.32 -0.11
C LYS A 49 -12.00 -9.43 0.50
N ASP A 50 -11.63 -8.23 0.94
CA ASP A 50 -12.55 -7.27 1.53
C ASP A 50 -12.15 -5.84 1.12
N LEU A 51 -12.99 -5.20 0.30
CA LEU A 51 -12.82 -3.82 -0.11
C LEU A 51 -12.71 -2.86 1.08
N LYS A 52 -13.37 -3.16 2.21
CA LYS A 52 -13.31 -2.32 3.41
C LYS A 52 -11.91 -2.24 4.00
N GLN A 53 -11.13 -3.31 3.91
CA GLN A 53 -9.77 -3.35 4.44
C GLN A 53 -8.75 -2.77 3.45
N ALA A 54 -9.02 -2.85 2.15
CA ALA A 54 -8.13 -2.31 1.12
C ALA A 54 -8.25 -0.78 0.95
N ILE A 55 -9.38 -0.18 1.35
CA ILE A 55 -9.60 1.26 1.21
C ILE A 55 -8.98 2.00 2.40
N SER A 56 -8.04 2.90 2.13
CA SER A 56 -7.46 3.79 3.16
C SER A 56 -8.51 4.75 3.72
N LEU A 57 -8.31 5.26 4.94
CA LEU A 57 -9.26 6.22 5.54
C LEU A 57 -9.48 7.46 4.66
N ASN A 58 -8.40 7.98 4.06
CA ASN A 58 -8.49 9.14 3.17
C ASN A 58 -9.33 8.84 1.93
N ASP A 59 -9.15 7.65 1.35
CA ASP A 59 -9.91 7.22 0.18
C ASP A 59 -11.37 6.99 0.53
N LYS A 60 -11.65 6.38 1.69
CA LYS A 60 -13.01 6.24 2.21
C LYS A 60 -13.71 7.60 2.31
N LEU A 61 -13.07 8.59 2.93
CA LEU A 61 -13.63 9.94 3.07
C LEU A 61 -13.87 10.60 1.71
N LEU A 62 -12.93 10.42 0.78
CA LEU A 62 -13.05 10.91 -0.60
C LEU A 62 -14.24 10.27 -1.31
N TYR A 63 -14.39 8.95 -1.27
CA TYR A 63 -15.50 8.23 -1.91
C TYR A 63 -16.84 8.61 -1.31
N ILE A 64 -16.93 8.69 0.03
CA ILE A 64 -18.17 9.12 0.69
C ILE A 64 -18.57 10.51 0.20
N LYS A 65 -17.64 11.46 0.17
CA LYS A 65 -17.89 12.84 -0.27
C LYS A 65 -18.31 12.92 -1.74
N ASP A 66 -17.53 12.33 -2.63
CA ASP A 66 -17.66 12.56 -4.07
C ASP A 66 -18.63 11.59 -4.75
N LEU A 67 -18.64 10.31 -4.33
CA LEU A 67 -19.42 9.26 -4.99
C LEU A 67 -20.72 8.96 -4.27
N PHE A 68 -20.84 9.29 -2.98
CA PHE A 68 -22.00 9.05 -2.16
C PHE A 68 -22.61 10.33 -1.56
N ASN A 69 -22.23 11.52 -2.05
CA ASN A 69 -22.79 12.81 -1.62
C ASN A 69 -22.75 13.04 -0.09
N GLY A 70 -21.76 12.48 0.60
CA GLY A 70 -21.63 12.56 2.06
C GLY A 70 -22.39 11.48 2.86
N TYR A 71 -23.17 10.63 2.20
CA TYR A 71 -23.97 9.60 2.87
C TYR A 71 -23.12 8.37 3.22
N ASN A 72 -22.55 8.35 4.44
CA ASN A 72 -21.73 7.25 4.93
C ASN A 72 -22.46 5.89 4.97
N LEU A 73 -23.77 5.87 5.27
CA LEU A 73 -24.54 4.63 5.30
C LEU A 73 -24.64 4.00 3.90
N ALA A 74 -24.97 4.79 2.88
CA ALA A 74 -25.02 4.34 1.51
C ALA A 74 -23.67 3.79 1.01
N TYR A 75 -22.56 4.43 1.39
CA TYR A 75 -21.22 3.90 1.13
C TYR A 75 -21.02 2.53 1.79
N ALA A 76 -21.30 2.41 3.09
CA ALA A 76 -21.08 1.17 3.82
C ALA A 76 -21.87 -0.01 3.23
N GLU A 77 -23.15 0.21 2.93
CA GLU A 77 -24.02 -0.79 2.29
C GLU A 77 -23.54 -1.16 0.90
N ALA A 78 -23.15 -0.17 0.09
CA ALA A 78 -22.69 -0.42 -1.27
C ALA A 78 -21.38 -1.24 -1.30
N ILE A 79 -20.45 -0.96 -0.40
CA ILE A 79 -19.22 -1.75 -0.26
C ILE A 79 -19.52 -3.17 0.23
N ASP A 80 -20.44 -3.32 1.20
CA ASP A 80 -20.86 -4.65 1.66
C ASP A 80 -21.51 -5.49 0.57
N LEU A 81 -22.38 -4.87 -0.23
CA LEU A 81 -22.99 -5.54 -1.38
C LEU A 81 -21.94 -5.86 -2.43
N ALA A 82 -21.03 -4.94 -2.74
CA ALA A 82 -19.95 -5.16 -3.67
C ALA A 82 -19.04 -6.33 -3.26
N ASN A 83 -18.75 -6.52 -1.97
CA ASN A 83 -17.98 -7.67 -1.49
C ASN A 83 -18.70 -9.01 -1.65
N LYS A 84 -20.04 -9.02 -1.70
CA LYS A 84 -20.84 -10.25 -1.88
C LYS A 84 -21.03 -10.64 -3.35
N LEU A 85 -20.67 -9.75 -4.28
CA LEU A 85 -20.85 -9.99 -5.71
C LEU A 85 -19.72 -10.88 -6.26
N PRO A 86 -20.05 -11.80 -7.19
CA PRO A 86 -19.13 -12.87 -7.59
C PRO A 86 -17.97 -12.41 -8.48
N ASN A 87 -18.12 -11.28 -9.18
CA ASN A 87 -17.14 -10.77 -10.12
C ASN A 87 -17.23 -9.25 -10.28
N PHE A 88 -16.22 -8.67 -10.93
CA PHE A 88 -16.15 -7.24 -11.22
C PHE A 88 -17.39 -6.72 -11.97
N GLU A 89 -17.83 -7.41 -13.03
CA GLU A 89 -18.92 -6.96 -13.91
C GLU A 89 -20.26 -6.84 -13.17
N ALA A 90 -20.56 -7.77 -12.26
CA ALA A 90 -21.74 -7.70 -11.41
C ALA A 90 -21.69 -6.47 -10.49
N ALA A 91 -20.51 -6.14 -9.96
CA ALA A 91 -20.32 -4.97 -9.11
C ALA A 91 -20.36 -3.65 -9.89
N ASP A 92 -19.73 -3.58 -11.06
CA ASP A 92 -19.84 -2.43 -11.97
C ASP A 92 -21.32 -2.16 -12.31
N ASN A 93 -22.06 -3.16 -12.78
CA ASN A 93 -23.49 -3.03 -13.07
C ASN A 93 -24.29 -2.54 -11.86
N PHE A 94 -23.97 -3.03 -10.65
CA PHE A 94 -24.60 -2.57 -9.42
C PHE A 94 -24.34 -1.08 -9.17
N PHE A 95 -23.09 -0.62 -9.26
CA PHE A 95 -22.74 0.78 -9.04
C PHE A 95 -23.33 1.71 -10.11
N GLN A 96 -23.26 1.31 -11.39
CA GLN A 96 -23.83 2.08 -12.50
C GLN A 96 -25.33 2.29 -12.35
N LYS A 97 -26.08 1.22 -12.03
CA LYS A 97 -27.54 1.28 -11.89
C LYS A 97 -28.01 2.04 -10.66
N ASN A 98 -27.29 1.93 -9.55
CA ASN A 98 -27.77 2.46 -8.26
C ASN A 98 -27.20 3.83 -7.91
N TYR A 99 -25.98 4.16 -8.33
CA TYR A 99 -25.26 5.35 -7.85
C TYR A 99 -24.77 6.27 -8.97
N ALA A 100 -24.24 5.75 -10.08
CA ALA A 100 -23.52 6.57 -11.04
C ALA A 100 -24.31 7.76 -11.58
N ALA A 101 -25.52 7.53 -12.10
CA ALA A 101 -26.39 8.59 -12.61
C ALA A 101 -26.97 9.47 -11.48
N LYS A 102 -27.39 8.87 -10.37
CA LYS A 102 -28.05 9.57 -9.25
C LYS A 102 -27.10 10.51 -8.51
N ASN A 103 -25.83 10.16 -8.45
CA ASN A 103 -24.80 10.89 -7.72
C ASN A 103 -23.85 11.65 -8.66
N ASN A 104 -24.23 11.83 -9.92
CA ASN A 104 -23.49 12.60 -10.92
C ASN A 104 -22.00 12.20 -11.05
N TRP A 105 -21.73 10.90 -11.12
CA TRP A 105 -20.36 10.38 -11.19
C TRP A 105 -19.59 10.86 -12.43
N ALA A 106 -20.30 11.25 -13.49
CA ALA A 106 -19.71 11.82 -14.71
C ALA A 106 -18.86 13.08 -14.44
N GLU A 107 -19.16 13.86 -13.41
CA GLU A 107 -18.37 15.03 -13.01
C GLU A 107 -17.23 14.70 -12.03
N LYS A 108 -17.14 13.44 -11.59
CA LYS A 108 -16.20 12.97 -10.56
C LYS A 108 -15.27 11.90 -11.09
N GLN A 109 -14.95 11.94 -12.38
CA GLN A 109 -14.27 10.86 -13.09
C GLN A 109 -12.95 10.43 -12.43
N ALA A 110 -12.14 11.36 -11.92
CA ALA A 110 -10.89 11.02 -11.21
C ALA A 110 -11.13 10.14 -9.97
N THR A 111 -12.17 10.45 -9.19
CA THR A 111 -12.53 9.67 -8.00
C THR A 111 -13.17 8.33 -8.40
N VAL A 112 -13.98 8.33 -9.46
CA VAL A 112 -14.59 7.13 -10.06
C VAL A 112 -13.50 6.17 -10.55
N ASP A 113 -12.54 6.63 -11.34
CA ASP A 113 -11.46 5.82 -11.89
C ASP A 113 -10.62 5.18 -10.77
N LYS A 114 -10.31 5.95 -9.73
CA LYS A 114 -9.62 5.44 -8.54
C LYS A 114 -10.42 4.34 -7.85
N PHE A 115 -11.72 4.56 -7.66
CA PHE A 115 -12.61 3.57 -7.06
C PHE A 115 -12.69 2.29 -7.90
N TYR A 116 -12.84 2.41 -9.22
CA TYR A 116 -12.85 1.27 -10.13
C TYR A 116 -11.51 0.53 -10.18
N GLY A 117 -10.39 1.22 -9.98
CA GLY A 117 -9.08 0.59 -9.81
C GLY A 117 -9.07 -0.39 -8.62
N LEU A 118 -9.65 0.01 -7.49
CA LEU A 118 -9.80 -0.88 -6.32
C LEU A 118 -10.78 -2.02 -6.60
N LEU A 119 -11.90 -1.73 -7.26
CA LEU A 119 -12.92 -2.72 -7.57
C LEU A 119 -12.39 -3.83 -8.48
N LYS A 120 -11.53 -3.50 -9.45
CA LYS A 120 -10.88 -4.47 -10.36
C LYS A 120 -9.90 -5.40 -9.63
N ASN A 121 -9.29 -4.95 -8.55
CA ASN A 121 -8.32 -5.73 -7.78
C ASN A 121 -8.99 -6.72 -6.79
N ARG A 122 -10.32 -6.72 -6.69
CA ARG A 122 -11.09 -7.62 -5.80
C ARG A 122 -11.19 -9.06 -6.30
N GLY A 123 -11.15 -9.28 -7.61
CA GLY A 123 -11.39 -10.59 -8.23
C GLY A 123 -12.47 -10.54 -9.29
#